data_AF-A0A0J6K5B1-F1
#
_entry.id   AF-A0A0J6K5B1-F1
#
_cell.length_a   1.000
_cell.length_b   1.000
_cell.length_c   1.000
_cell.angle_alpha   90.00
_cell.angle_beta   90.00
_cell.angle_gamma   90.00
#
_symmetry.space_group_name_H-M   'P 1'
#
loop_
_entity.id
_entity.type
_entity.pdbx_description
1 polymer ?
#
loop_
_entity_poly.entity_id
_entity_poly.type
_entity_poly.pdbx_seq_one_letter_code
_entity_poly.pdbx_strand_id
1 'polypeptide(L)' 'MTALLKKLLEAITGDDNVTLEPAYCWGAVFALAGLGLQIYCTVTGKTFDLQGYGIGAAAMLAGLGLGKKLGS' A
#
# COMPACT_ATOMS: atom_id res chain seq x y z
N MET A 1 16.81 18.02 -9.06
CA MET A 1 15.77 16.99 -8.92
C MET A 1 14.47 17.57 -9.45
N THR A 2 13.84 16.94 -10.44
CA THR A 2 12.58 17.44 -11.04
C THR A 2 11.43 17.39 -10.04
N ALA A 3 10.47 18.30 -10.17
CA ALA A 3 9.32 18.41 -9.25
C ALA A 3 8.54 17.09 -9.09
N LEU A 4 8.48 16.29 -10.16
CA LEU A 4 7.85 14.96 -10.16
C LEU A 4 8.58 13.97 -9.24
N LEU A 5 9.90 13.91 -9.32
CA LEU A 5 10.72 13.01 -8.49
C LEU A 5 10.57 13.32 -7.00
N LYS A 6 10.43 14.60 -6.65
CA LYS A 6 10.23 15.04 -5.26
C LYS A 6 8.86 14.59 -4.71
N LYS A 7 7.80 14.69 -5.51
CA LYS A 7 6.46 14.20 -5.12
C LYS A 7 6.37 12.69 -5.02
N LEU A 8 7.10 11.97 -5.88
CA LEU A 8 7.19 10.51 -5.78
C LEU A 8 7.94 10.06 -4.52
N LEU A 9 8.97 10.81 -4.10
CA LEU A 9 9.67 10.60 -2.84
C LEU A 9 8.77 10.88 -1.63
N GLU A 10 8.08 12.03 -1.59
CA GLU A 10 7.08 12.35 -0.56
C GLU A 10 6.04 11.24 -0.39
N ALA A 11 5.61 10.61 -1.49
CA ALA A 11 4.63 9.54 -1.46
C ALA A 11 5.10 8.25 -0.74
N ILE A 12 6.42 8.03 -0.61
CA ILE A 12 7.01 6.84 0.05
C ILE A 12 7.72 7.17 1.37
N THR A 13 8.06 8.44 1.62
CA THR A 13 8.74 8.87 2.85
C THR A 13 7.88 9.71 3.80
N GLY A 14 6.66 10.08 3.39
CA GLY A 14 5.86 11.05 4.12
C GLY A 14 6.50 12.45 4.11
N ASP A 15 6.44 13.15 5.24
CA ASP A 15 6.79 14.58 5.36
C ASP A 15 8.28 14.89 5.17
N ASP A 16 9.16 13.93 5.47
CA ASP A 16 10.59 14.24 5.65
C ASP A 16 11.42 14.09 4.36
N ASN A 17 10.90 13.46 3.30
CA ASN A 17 11.66 13.10 2.08
C ASN A 17 12.92 12.24 2.34
N VAL A 18 13.09 11.72 3.55
CA VAL A 18 14.31 11.03 4.02
C VAL A 18 13.99 9.67 4.64
N THR A 19 12.94 9.61 5.48
CA THR A 19 12.58 8.37 6.19
C THR A 19 11.56 7.59 5.38
N LEU A 20 11.91 6.42 4.83
CA LEU A 20 10.92 5.56 4.17
C LEU A 20 9.82 5.19 5.18
N GLU A 21 8.57 5.51 4.85
CA GLU A 21 7.44 5.17 5.67
C GLU A 21 6.92 3.78 5.26
N PRO A 22 7.12 2.75 6.10
CA PRO A 22 6.82 1.38 5.70
C PRO A 22 5.34 1.20 5.32
N ALA A 23 4.44 1.95 5.97
CA ALA A 23 3.02 1.91 5.67
C ALA A 23 2.69 2.37 4.24
N TYR A 24 3.33 3.43 3.74
CA TYR A 24 3.11 3.89 2.37
C TYR A 24 3.72 2.95 1.32
N CYS A 25 4.92 2.43 1.58
CA CYS A 25 5.53 1.40 0.73
C CYS A 25 4.67 0.15 0.63
N TRP A 26 4.19 -0.37 1.78
CA TRP A 26 3.30 -1.53 1.81
C TRP A 26 1.94 -1.22 1.18
N GLY A 27 1.43 0.01 1.31
CA GLY A 27 0.19 0.44 0.67
C GLY A 27 0.26 0.32 -0.86
N ALA A 28 1.36 0.76 -1.46
CA ALA A 28 1.59 0.58 -2.90
C ALA A 28 1.67 -0.89 -3.31
N VAL A 29 2.33 -1.73 -2.50
CA VAL A 29 2.42 -3.19 -2.75
C VAL A 29 1.03 -3.84 -2.69
N PHE A 30 0.20 -3.51 -1.70
CA PHE A 30 -1.18 -3.99 -1.62
C PHE A 30 -2.01 -3.50 -2.82
N ALA A 31 -1.89 -2.24 -3.23
CA ALA A 31 -2.60 -1.77 -4.42
C ALA A 31 -2.25 -2.58 -5.68
N LEU A 32 -0.96 -2.86 -5.90
CA LEU A 32 -0.49 -3.67 -7.02
C LEU A 32 -0.97 -5.13 -6.92
N ALA A 33 -0.93 -5.72 -5.72
CA ALA A 33 -1.42 -7.08 -5.49
C ALA A 33 -2.93 -7.19 -5.73
N GLY A 34 -3.71 -6.19 -5.32
CA GLY A 34 -5.16 -6.13 -5.55
C GLY A 34 -5.49 -6.04 -7.05
N LEU A 35 -4.77 -5.21 -7.80
CA LEU A 35 -4.91 -5.11 -9.26
C LEU A 35 -4.55 -6.43 -9.96
N GLY A 36 -3.45 -7.06 -9.56
CA GLY A 36 -3.05 -8.36 -10.08
C GLY A 36 -4.10 -9.45 -9.80
N LEU A 37 -4.66 -9.45 -8.59
CA LEU A 37 -5.69 -10.41 -8.20
C LEU A 37 -7.01 -10.17 -8.93
N GLN A 38 -7.40 -8.91 -9.16
CA GLN A 38 -8.55 -8.56 -9.99
C GLN A 38 -8.39 -9.09 -11.42
N ILE A 39 -7.23 -8.89 -12.05
CA ILE A 39 -6.95 -9.40 -13.40
C ILE A 39 -7.00 -10.93 -13.40
N TYR A 40 -6.35 -11.58 -12.45
CA TYR A 40 -6.35 -13.04 -12.32
C TYR A 40 -7.77 -13.60 -12.16
N CYS A 41 -8.59 -13.02 -11.29
CA CYS A 41 -9.98 -13.41 -11.10
C CYS A 41 -10.79 -13.24 -12.39
N THR A 42 -10.60 -12.13 -13.10
CA THR A 42 -11.26 -11.87 -14.39
C THR A 42 -10.89 -12.91 -15.44
N VAL A 43 -9.60 -13.28 -15.56
CA VAL A 43 -9.11 -14.28 -16.52
C VAL A 43 -9.54 -15.71 -16.15
N THR A 44 -9.63 -16.02 -14.87
CA THR A 44 -9.98 -17.36 -14.38
C THR A 44 -11.48 -17.56 -14.14
N GLY A 45 -12.30 -16.56 -14.42
CA GLY A 45 -13.75 -16.61 -14.21
C GLY A 45 -14.16 -16.65 -12.74
N LYS A 46 -13.28 -16.24 -11.82
CA LYS A 46 -13.54 -16.16 -10.38
C LYS A 46 -14.02 -14.76 -10.02
N THR A 47 -14.89 -14.67 -9.01
CA THR A 47 -15.32 -13.37 -8.47
C THR A 47 -14.22 -12.78 -7.60
N PHE A 48 -13.84 -11.53 -7.88
CA PHE A 48 -12.95 -10.79 -6.99
C PHE A 48 -13.77 -10.07 -5.91
N ASP A 49 -13.55 -10.45 -4.65
CA ASP A 49 -14.11 -9.74 -3.51
C ASP A 49 -13.21 -8.55 -3.13
N LEU A 50 -13.50 -7.40 -3.76
CA LEU A 50 -12.81 -6.15 -3.48
C LEU A 50 -13.01 -5.66 -2.04
N GLN A 51 -14.16 -5.95 -1.44
CA GLN A 51 -14.48 -5.47 -0.09
C GLN A 51 -13.69 -6.26 0.96
N GLY A 52 -13.71 -7.59 0.88
CA GLY A 52 -12.89 -8.44 1.75
C GLY A 52 -11.40 -8.17 1.57
N TYR A 53 -10.96 -7.98 0.33
CA TYR A 53 -9.58 -7.57 0.04
C TYR A 53 -9.22 -6.23 0.68
N GLY A 54 -10.08 -5.22 0.51
CA GLY A 54 -9.88 -3.88 1.06
C GLY A 54 -9.83 -3.85 2.58
N ILE A 55 -10.71 -4.63 3.25
CA ILE A 55 -10.69 -4.78 4.71
C ILE A 55 -9.39 -5.43 5.17
N GLY A 56 -8.94 -6.50 4.51
CA GLY A 56 -7.69 -7.19 4.84
C GLY A 56 -6.45 -6.30 4.63
N ALA A 57 -6.40 -5.58 3.51
CA ALA A 57 -5.32 -4.64 3.20
C ALA A 57 -5.29 -3.48 4.21
N ALA A 58 -6.45 -2.91 4.55
CA ALA A 58 -6.56 -1.86 5.56
C ALA A 58 -6.14 -2.34 6.96
N ALA A 59 -6.51 -3.56 7.35
CA ALA A 59 -6.11 -4.15 8.63
C ALA A 59 -4.59 -4.36 8.71
N MET A 60 -3.96 -4.82 7.63
CA MET A 60 -2.50 -4.96 7.55
C MET A 60 -1.79 -3.60 7.62
N LEU A 61 -2.27 -2.60 6.89
CA LEU A 61 -1.71 -1.24 6.93
C LEU A 61 -1.89 -0.57 8.29
N ALA A 62 -3.05 -0.73 8.91
CA ALA A 62 -3.32 -0.24 10.26
C ALA A 62 -2.41 -0.93 11.29
N GLY A 63 -2.23 -2.26 11.18
CA GLY A 63 -1.30 -3.02 12.02
C GLY A 63 0.15 -2.56 11.87
N LEU A 64 0.58 -2.25 10.64
CA LEU A 64 1.90 -1.70 10.36
C LEU A 64 2.09 -0.30 10.98
N GLY A 65 1.07 0.56 10.87
CA GLY A 65 1.07 1.88 11.49
C GLY A 65 1.08 1.83 13.03
N LEU A 66 0.31 0.91 13.62
CA LEU A 66 0.31 0.66 15.07
C LEU A 66 1.63 0.06 15.56
N GLY A 67 2.22 -0.87 14.80
CA GLY A 67 3.53 -1.44 15.09
C GLY A 67 4.63 -0.37 15.11
N LYS A 68 4.59 0.60 14.19
CA LYS A 68 5.50 1.76 14.20
C LYS A 68 5.32 2.63 15.46
N LYS A 69 4.10 2.74 15.99
CA LYS A 69 3.79 3.56 17.18
C LYS A 69 4.09 2.85 18.50
N LEU A 70 4.02 1.53 18.53
CA LEU A 70 4.25 0.70 19.73
C LEU A 70 5.68 0.16 19.84
N GLY A 71 6.45 0.18 18.76
CA GLY A 71 7.83 -0.33 18.67
C GLY A 71 8.94 0.70 18.89
N SER A 72 8.64 1.84 19.52
CA SER A 72 9.65 2.80 20.00
C SER A 72 10.07 2.51 21.44
#